data_AF-A0A2X2BGJ0-F1
#
_entry.id   AF-A0A2X2BGJ0-F1
#
_cell.length_a   1.000
_cell.length_b   1.000
_cell.length_c   1.000
_cell.angle_alpha   90.00
_cell.angle_beta   90.00
_cell.angle_gamma   90.00
#
_symmetry.space_group_name_H-M   'P 1'
#
loop_
_entity.id
_entity.type
_entity.pdbx_description
1 polymer ?
#
loop_
_entity_poly.entity_id
_entity_poly.type
_entity_poly.pdbx_seq_one_letter_code
_entity_poly.pdbx_strand_id
1 'polypeptide(L)'
;MYYSLVRKALFRLDPERAHDFTFRQLKRLSHSPFQFLIQQSLPAKPVSCMGLSFKNPLGLAAGLDKNGDCIDALGAMGFWLY
;
A
#
# COMPACT_ATOMS: atom_id res chain seq x y z
N MET A 1 -12.42 8.60 6.64
CA MET A 1 -12.96 8.60 8.03
C MET A 1 -12.40 7.47 8.89
N TYR A 2 -12.39 6.21 8.43
CA TYR A 2 -11.88 5.05 9.20
C TYR A 2 -10.38 5.09 9.53
N TYR A 3 -9.55 5.73 8.70
CA TYR A 3 -8.09 5.83 8.94
C TYR A 3 -7.75 6.39 10.33
N SER A 4 -8.53 7.34 10.83
CA SER A 4 -8.30 7.93 12.17
C SER A 4 -8.47 6.91 13.31
N LEU A 5 -9.41 5.97 13.18
CA LEU A 5 -9.64 4.89 14.13
C LEU A 5 -8.55 3.83 14.00
N VAL A 6 -8.24 3.42 12.77
CA VAL A 6 -7.16 2.45 12.48
C VAL A 6 -5.82 2.95 13.02
N ARG A 7 -5.48 4.21 12.76
CA ARG A 7 -4.26 4.85 13.27
C ARG A 7 -4.21 4.83 14.80
N LYS A 8 -5.30 5.20 15.48
CA LYS A 8 -5.37 5.16 16.96
C LYS A 8 -5.18 3.75 17.51
N ALA A 9 -5.72 2.73 16.85
CA ALA A 9 -5.55 1.34 17.25
C ALA A 9 -4.10 0.87 17.04
N LEU A 10 -3.52 1.13 15.86
CA LEU A 10 -2.14 0.76 15.54
C LEU A 10 -1.12 1.46 16.44
N PHE A 11 -1.34 2.72 16.80
CA PHE A 11 -0.42 3.49 17.66
C PHE A 11 -0.42 3.04 19.12
N ARG A 12 -1.33 2.14 19.51
CA ARG A 12 -1.31 1.48 20.83
C ARG A 12 -0.49 0.20 20.84
N LEU A 13 -0.07 -0.30 19.68
CA LEU A 13 0.79 -1.46 19.55
C LEU A 13 2.26 -1.03 19.50
N ASP A 14 3.14 -1.96 19.82
CA ASP A 14 4.56 -1.81 19.49
C ASP A 14 4.73 -1.58 17.97
N PRO A 15 5.65 -0.69 17.54
CA PRO A 15 5.80 -0.34 16.12
C PRO A 15 6.05 -1.54 15.20
N GLU A 16 6.86 -2.50 15.62
CA GLU A 16 7.17 -3.70 14.84
C GLU A 16 5.93 -4.60 14.74
N ARG A 17 5.21 -4.77 15.87
CA ARG A 17 3.93 -5.49 15.87
C ARG A 17 2.87 -4.84 15.00
N ALA A 18 2.77 -3.51 15.01
CA ALA A 18 1.84 -2.76 14.18
C ALA A 18 2.15 -2.96 12.69
N HIS A 19 3.45 -2.92 12.34
CA HIS A 19 3.93 -3.17 10.99
C HIS A 19 3.58 -4.59 10.52
N ASP A 20 4.00 -5.61 11.25
CA ASP A 20 3.75 -7.01 10.91
C ASP A 20 2.25 -7.36 10.85
N PHE A 21 1.47 -6.78 11.76
CA PHE A 21 0.02 -6.93 11.74
C PHE A 21 -0.58 -6.36 10.46
N THR A 22 -0.18 -5.13 10.10
CA THR A 22 -0.67 -4.43 8.91
C THR A 22 -0.32 -5.22 7.65
N PHE A 23 0.93 -5.67 7.50
CA PHE A 23 1.37 -6.46 6.35
C PHE A 23 0.63 -7.78 6.22
N ARG A 24 0.41 -8.51 7.33
CA ARG A 24 -0.41 -9.72 7.31
C ARG A 24 -1.85 -9.46 6.86
N GLN A 25 -2.44 -8.33 7.26
CA GLN A 25 -3.80 -8.00 6.82
C GLN A 25 -3.82 -7.59 5.34
N LEU A 26 -2.86 -6.78 4.89
CA LEU A 26 -2.75 -6.38 3.49
C LEU A 26 -2.61 -7.59 2.57
N LYS A 27 -1.72 -8.54 2.91
CA LYS A 27 -1.53 -9.78 2.14
C LYS A 27 -2.82 -10.60 2.07
N ARG A 28 -3.54 -10.74 3.18
CA ARG A 28 -4.85 -11.45 3.21
C ARG A 28 -5.90 -10.74 2.36
N LEU A 29 -5.97 -9.43 2.42
CA LEU A 29 -6.96 -8.65 1.70
C LEU A 29 -6.74 -8.71 0.18
N SER A 30 -5.49 -8.63 -0.27
CA SER A 30 -5.13 -8.68 -1.70
C SER A 30 -5.52 -9.97 -2.40
N HIS A 31 -5.56 -11.09 -1.68
CA HIS A 31 -5.98 -12.39 -2.23
C HIS A 31 -7.42 -12.75 -1.87
N SER A 32 -8.23 -11.76 -1.51
CA SER A 32 -9.62 -11.97 -1.09
C SER A 32 -10.60 -11.08 -1.86
N PRO A 33 -11.89 -11.41 -1.88
CA PRO A 33 -12.93 -10.53 -2.40
C PRO A 33 -12.99 -9.15 -1.70
N PHE A 34 -12.35 -9.00 -0.54
CA PHE A 34 -12.31 -7.74 0.22
C PHE A 34 -11.23 -6.76 -0.24
N GLN A 35 -10.55 -7.03 -1.36
CA GLN A 35 -9.55 -6.11 -1.92
C GLN A 35 -10.11 -4.69 -2.16
N PHE A 36 -11.42 -4.55 -2.42
CA PHE A 36 -12.08 -3.25 -2.57
C PHE A 36 -11.94 -2.33 -1.34
N LEU A 37 -11.64 -2.88 -0.15
CA LEU A 37 -11.41 -2.10 1.07
C LEU A 37 -10.11 -1.27 1.04
N ILE A 38 -9.13 -1.72 0.26
CA ILE A 38 -7.82 -1.05 0.11
C ILE A 38 -7.65 -0.44 -1.28
N GLN A 39 -8.41 -0.91 -2.27
CA GLN A 39 -8.30 -0.44 -3.64
C GLN A 39 -8.78 1.01 -3.77
N GLN A 40 -8.04 1.81 -4.53
CA GLN A 40 -8.42 3.19 -4.86
C GLN A 40 -8.39 3.40 -6.36
N SER A 41 -9.39 4.11 -6.87
CA SER A 41 -9.37 4.63 -8.24
C SER A 41 -8.77 6.03 -8.22
N LEU A 42 -7.62 6.19 -8.85
CA LEU A 42 -6.92 7.47 -8.95
C LEU A 42 -6.88 7.92 -10.42
N PRO A 43 -6.97 9.23 -10.69
CA PRO A 43 -6.81 9.74 -12.04
C PRO A 43 -5.38 9.46 -12.54
N ALA A 44 -5.27 9.01 -13.79
CA ALA A 44 -3.97 8.82 -14.42
C ALA A 44 -3.24 10.16 -14.59
N LYS A 45 -1.96 10.19 -14.23
CA LYS A 45 -1.07 11.36 -14.36
C LYS A 45 0.28 10.89 -14.88
N PRO A 46 0.35 10.38 -16.11
CA PRO A 46 1.52 9.66 -16.57
C PRO A 46 2.78 10.54 -16.57
N VAL A 47 3.91 9.96 -16.16
CA VAL A 47 5.21 10.61 -16.14
C VAL A 47 6.24 9.69 -16.76
N SER A 48 7.13 10.22 -17.59
CA SER A 48 8.29 9.49 -18.08
C SER A 48 9.53 9.92 -17.33
N CYS A 49 10.28 8.96 -16.79
CA CYS A 49 11.53 9.23 -16.09
C CYS A 49 12.49 8.05 -16.31
N MET A 50 13.77 8.35 -16.55
CA MET A 50 14.82 7.32 -16.74
C MET A 50 14.49 6.27 -17.82
N GLY A 51 13.73 6.65 -18.87
CA GLY A 51 13.30 5.73 -19.94
C GLY A 51 12.09 4.85 -19.59
N LEU A 52 11.56 4.96 -18.38
CA LEU A 52 10.35 4.26 -17.92
C LEU A 52 9.13 5.18 -17.98
N SER A 53 7.93 4.59 -18.07
CA SER A 53 6.66 5.30 -18.06
C SER A 53 5.81 4.87 -16.87
N PHE A 54 5.56 5.81 -15.96
CA PHE A 54 4.79 5.62 -14.74
C PHE A 54 3.36 6.10 -14.94
N LYS A 55 2.38 5.40 -14.37
CA LYS A 55 0.95 5.78 -14.47
C LYS A 55 0.61 7.07 -13.71
N ASN A 56 1.38 7.37 -12.67
CA ASN A 56 1.29 8.56 -11.84
C ASN A 56 2.66 8.83 -11.20
N PRO A 57 2.96 10.04 -10.69
CA PRO A 57 4.26 10.36 -10.11
C PRO A 57 4.50 9.80 -8.71
N LEU A 58 3.48 9.22 -8.05
CA LEU A 58 3.54 8.82 -6.64
C LEU A 58 3.97 7.36 -6.49
N GLY A 59 5.22 7.17 -6.08
CA GLY A 59 5.79 5.86 -5.77
C GLY A 59 5.83 5.58 -4.27
N LEU A 60 5.93 4.31 -3.91
CA LEU A 60 6.20 3.90 -2.53
C LEU A 60 7.72 3.78 -2.31
N ALA A 61 8.22 4.41 -1.25
CA ALA A 61 9.65 4.33 -0.92
C ALA A 61 10.06 2.93 -0.44
N ALA A 62 11.32 2.59 -0.70
CA ALA A 62 11.93 1.37 -0.19
C ALA A 62 11.93 1.32 1.34
N GLY A 63 11.98 0.11 1.90
CA GLY A 63 12.02 -0.12 3.34
C GLY A 63 10.65 -0.26 4.01
N LEU A 64 9.55 0.09 3.33
CA LEU A 64 8.20 -0.25 3.81
C LEU A 64 7.94 -1.75 3.62
N ASP A 65 8.05 -2.25 2.38
CA ASP A 65 7.95 -3.68 2.09
C ASP A 65 9.35 -4.22 1.80
N LYS A 66 9.99 -4.82 2.81
CA LYS A 66 11.37 -5.32 2.69
C LYS A 66 11.46 -6.62 1.89
N ASN A 67 10.37 -7.39 1.85
CA ASN A 67 10.34 -8.73 1.27
C ASN A 67 9.57 -8.79 -0.05
N GLY A 68 8.93 -7.70 -0.47
CA GLY A 68 8.06 -7.68 -1.65
C GLY A 68 6.76 -8.46 -1.47
N ASP A 69 6.32 -8.65 -0.22
CA ASP A 69 5.20 -9.51 0.14
C ASP A 69 3.82 -8.87 -0.14
N CYS A 70 3.76 -7.57 -0.39
CA CYS A 70 2.53 -6.78 -0.48
C CYS A 70 2.46 -5.90 -1.73
N ILE A 71 3.21 -6.22 -2.79
CA ILE A 71 3.25 -5.44 -4.05
C ILE A 71 1.84 -5.22 -4.62
N ASP A 72 1.02 -6.27 -4.69
CA ASP A 72 -0.35 -6.17 -5.22
C ASP A 72 -1.26 -5.30 -4.36
N ALA A 73 -1.10 -5.38 -3.03
CA ALA A 73 -1.87 -4.57 -2.07
C ALA A 73 -1.57 -3.09 -2.25
N LEU A 74 -0.27 -2.78 -2.34
CA LEU A 74 0.27 -1.44 -2.43
C LEU A 74 -0.01 -0.82 -3.82
N GLY A 75 0.07 -1.62 -4.87
CA GLY A 75 -0.36 -1.26 -6.22
C GLY A 75 -1.85 -0.96 -6.31
N ALA A 76 -2.70 -1.75 -5.63
CA ALA A 76 -4.15 -1.50 -5.59
C ALA A 76 -4.51 -0.18 -4.89
N MET A 77 -3.68 0.27 -3.93
CA MET A 77 -3.81 1.60 -3.31
C MET A 77 -3.40 2.75 -4.23
N GLY A 78 -2.83 2.45 -5.41
CA GLY A 78 -2.53 3.43 -6.46
C GLY A 78 -1.07 3.85 -6.56
N PHE A 79 -0.18 3.26 -5.76
CA PHE A 79 1.26 3.48 -5.86
C PHE A 79 1.86 2.70 -7.03
N TRP A 80 2.85 3.28 -7.69
CA TRP A 80 3.75 2.50 -8.53
C TRP A 80 4.93 1.97 -7.69
N LEU A 81 5.44 0.81 -8.08
CA LEU A 81 6.48 0.05 -7.35
C LEU A 81 7.68 -0.35 -8.21
N TYR A 82 7.75 0.12 -9.45
CA TYR A 82 8.86 -0.05 -10.40
C TYR A 82 9.03 1.17 -11.27
#